data_AF-A0A3C0NHV6-F1
#
_entry.id   AF-A0A3C0NHV6-F1
#
_cell.length_a   1.000
_cell.length_b   1.000
_cell.length_c   1.000
_cell.angle_alpha   90.00
_cell.angle_beta   90.00
_cell.angle_gamma   90.00
#
_symmetry.space_group_name_H-M   'P 1'
#
loop_
_entity.id
_entity.type
_entity.pdbx_description
1 polymer ?
#
loop_
_entity_poly.entity_id
_entity_poly.type
_entity_poly.pdbx_seq_one_letter_code
_entity_poly.pdbx_strand_id
1 'polypeptide(L)'
;MSQNLITAGVIDPREFSIDEVKQQVATFLKIPLKQIERLECWKHQIWVKLVESRAKFVSYRSLPLWIDQGLNAIKLCTSRPSLDQLGEILRSERDWYEQHEMPDAVQPWRDAWAQRAQDLREEEERTLPIRAHQQAGVKWYSAWEGVLRCCRDCIALERLAPEINQQSQEFSDLPEVMQAIQQQWNERWQELEDAIA
;
A
#
# COMPACT_ATOMS: atom_id res chain seq x y z
N MET A 1 10.92 -16.58 17.98
CA MET A 1 9.78 -17.35 17.44
C MET A 1 9.65 -16.97 15.97
N SER A 2 9.50 -17.93 15.06
CA SER A 2 9.25 -17.62 13.65
C SER A 2 7.91 -16.88 13.51
N GLN A 3 7.88 -15.81 12.72
CA GLN A 3 6.65 -15.06 12.45
C GLN A 3 5.83 -15.83 11.41
N ASN A 4 4.59 -16.19 11.77
CA ASN A 4 3.54 -16.58 10.84
C ASN A 4 2.53 -15.45 10.65
N LEU A 5 1.60 -15.62 9.70
CA LEU A 5 0.57 -14.64 9.37
C LEU A 5 -0.28 -14.21 10.58
N ILE A 6 -0.52 -15.09 11.56
CA ILE A 6 -1.26 -14.72 12.78
C ILE A 6 -0.37 -13.97 13.77
N THR A 7 0.83 -14.46 14.05
CA THR A 7 1.75 -13.83 15.02
C THR A 7 2.29 -12.48 14.54
N ALA A 8 2.33 -12.27 13.23
CA ALA A 8 2.67 -10.99 12.62
C ALA A 8 1.48 -10.02 12.56
N GLY A 9 0.27 -10.45 12.97
CA GLY A 9 -0.94 -9.63 12.94
C GLY A 9 -1.49 -9.39 11.53
N VAL A 10 -1.08 -10.19 10.54
CA VAL A 10 -1.61 -10.14 9.16
C VAL A 10 -3.00 -10.75 9.09
N ILE A 11 -3.25 -11.80 9.88
CA ILE A 11 -4.52 -12.51 9.96
C ILE A 11 -4.97 -12.60 11.41
N ASP A 12 -6.24 -12.25 11.67
CA ASP A 12 -6.91 -12.56 12.93
C ASP A 12 -7.93 -13.69 12.72
N PRO A 13 -7.71 -14.90 13.27
CA PRO A 13 -8.65 -16.01 13.12
C PRO A 13 -10.04 -15.75 13.70
N ARG A 14 -10.20 -14.72 14.54
CA ARG A 14 -11.50 -14.29 15.08
C ARG A 14 -12.37 -13.59 14.05
N GLU A 15 -11.78 -13.09 12.96
CA GLU A 15 -12.49 -12.43 11.86
C GLU A 15 -13.03 -13.43 10.83
N PHE A 16 -12.68 -14.71 10.95
CA PHE A 16 -13.15 -15.73 10.02
C PHE A 16 -14.65 -16.01 10.19
N SER A 17 -15.32 -16.18 9.05
CA SER A 17 -16.69 -16.69 9.02
C SER A 17 -16.72 -18.11 9.58
N ILE A 18 -17.42 -18.30 10.70
CA ILE A 18 -17.54 -19.62 11.33
C ILE A 18 -18.19 -20.63 10.38
N ASP A 19 -19.13 -20.19 9.54
CA ASP A 19 -19.78 -21.07 8.56
C ASP A 19 -18.80 -21.55 7.47
N GLU A 20 -17.96 -20.65 6.96
CA GLU A 20 -16.92 -20.99 5.99
C GLU A 20 -15.90 -21.95 6.60
N VAL A 21 -15.40 -21.63 7.81
CA VAL A 21 -14.45 -22.48 8.53
C VAL A 21 -15.08 -23.87 8.78
N LYS A 22 -16.35 -23.94 9.17
CA LYS A 22 -17.07 -25.19 9.39
C LYS A 22 -17.18 -26.02 8.11
N GLN A 23 -17.46 -25.40 6.97
CA GLN A 23 -17.46 -26.06 5.67
C GLN A 23 -16.11 -26.64 5.29
N GLN A 24 -15.05 -25.85 5.43
CA GLN A 24 -13.70 -26.30 5.09
C GLN A 24 -13.20 -27.39 6.04
N VAL A 25 -13.49 -27.30 7.33
CA VAL A 25 -13.17 -28.34 8.32
C VAL A 25 -13.92 -29.64 8.02
N ALA A 26 -15.21 -29.59 7.68
CA ALA A 26 -15.97 -30.79 7.34
C ALA A 26 -15.38 -31.50 6.11
N THR A 27 -15.02 -30.73 5.08
CA THR A 27 -14.35 -31.23 3.87
C THR A 27 -12.99 -31.84 4.21
N PHE A 28 -12.16 -31.13 4.98
CA PHE A 28 -10.83 -31.60 5.39
C PHE A 28 -10.90 -32.93 6.19
N LEU A 29 -11.84 -33.01 7.15
CA LEU A 29 -12.04 -34.21 7.96
C LEU A 29 -12.82 -35.31 7.22
N LYS A 30 -13.34 -35.04 6.02
CA LYS A 30 -14.18 -35.94 5.21
C LYS A 30 -15.43 -36.42 5.98
N ILE A 31 -16.10 -35.49 6.65
CA ILE A 31 -17.32 -35.75 7.43
C ILE A 31 -18.49 -34.87 6.98
N PRO A 32 -19.75 -35.31 7.18
CA PRO A 32 -20.91 -34.45 7.00
C PRO A 32 -20.90 -33.27 7.98
N LEU A 33 -21.37 -32.09 7.56
CA LEU A 33 -21.47 -30.89 8.40
C LEU A 33 -22.23 -31.11 9.71
N LYS A 34 -23.29 -31.94 9.66
CA LYS A 34 -24.10 -32.30 10.84
C LYS A 34 -23.33 -33.05 11.92
N GLN A 35 -22.16 -33.61 11.62
CA GLN A 35 -21.30 -34.24 12.61
C GLN A 35 -20.45 -33.22 13.40
N ILE A 36 -20.40 -31.96 12.98
CA ILE A 36 -19.74 -30.88 13.73
C ILE A 36 -20.77 -30.24 14.66
N GLU A 37 -20.70 -30.60 15.95
CA GLU A 37 -21.54 -30.07 17.02
C GLU A 37 -21.16 -28.63 17.35
N ARG A 38 -19.87 -28.35 17.51
CA ARG A 38 -19.35 -27.02 17.84
C ARG A 38 -17.97 -26.81 17.22
N LEU A 39 -17.67 -25.56 16.91
CA LEU A 39 -16.39 -25.15 16.35
C LEU A 39 -15.95 -23.84 16.99
N GLU A 40 -14.66 -23.72 17.30
CA GLU A 40 -14.05 -22.50 17.83
C GLU A 40 -12.73 -22.21 17.12
N CYS A 41 -12.57 -20.98 16.64
CA CYS A 41 -11.32 -20.49 16.06
C CYS A 41 -10.41 -19.98 17.18
N TRP A 42 -9.37 -20.73 17.53
CA TRP A 42 -8.37 -20.27 18.50
C TRP A 42 -7.16 -19.69 17.79
N LYS A 43 -6.26 -19.04 18.53
CA LYS A 43 -5.12 -18.29 17.93
C LYS A 43 -4.22 -19.12 17.01
N HIS A 44 -4.07 -20.42 17.21
CA HIS A 44 -3.13 -21.25 16.43
C HIS A 44 -3.77 -22.48 15.78
N GLN A 45 -5.02 -22.77 16.12
CA GLN A 45 -5.72 -23.98 15.71
C GLN A 45 -7.21 -23.80 15.86
N ILE A 46 -7.97 -24.65 15.16
CA ILE A 46 -9.42 -24.71 15.27
C ILE A 46 -9.76 -25.90 16.16
N TRP A 47 -10.52 -25.65 17.21
CA TRP A 47 -11.08 -26.71 18.03
C TRP A 47 -12.45 -27.12 17.46
N VAL A 48 -12.63 -28.42 17.26
CA VAL A 48 -13.82 -28.98 16.61
C VAL A 48 -14.41 -30.07 17.50
N LYS A 49 -15.61 -29.85 18.02
CA LYS A 49 -16.38 -30.87 18.73
C LYS A 49 -17.24 -31.64 17.73
N LEU A 50 -17.09 -32.96 17.75
CA LEU A 50 -17.85 -33.88 16.92
C LEU A 50 -18.97 -34.54 17.73
N VAL A 51 -20.11 -34.77 17.05
CA VAL A 51 -21.24 -35.54 17.59
C VAL A 51 -20.76 -36.94 17.95
N GLU A 52 -21.07 -37.38 19.18
CA GLU A 52 -20.77 -38.73 19.70
C GLU A 52 -19.27 -39.12 19.65
N SER A 53 -18.38 -38.14 19.49
CA SER A 53 -16.94 -38.38 19.37
C SER A 53 -16.12 -37.35 20.16
N ARG A 54 -14.81 -37.60 20.24
CA ARG A 54 -13.85 -36.70 20.88
C ARG A 54 -13.67 -35.45 20.02
N ALA A 55 -13.27 -34.36 20.66
CA ALA A 55 -12.88 -33.16 19.95
C ALA A 55 -11.59 -33.37 19.16
N LYS A 56 -11.44 -32.65 18.05
CA LYS A 56 -10.24 -32.62 17.21
C LYS A 56 -9.67 -31.20 17.14
N PHE A 57 -8.37 -31.11 16.91
CA PHE A 57 -7.71 -29.87 16.56
C PHE A 57 -7.34 -29.90 15.08
N VAL A 58 -7.66 -28.82 14.36
CA VAL A 58 -7.33 -28.65 12.95
C VAL A 58 -6.44 -27.42 12.81
N SER A 59 -5.32 -27.56 12.10
CA SER A 59 -4.45 -26.44 11.79
C SER A 59 -5.09 -25.58 10.70
N TYR A 60 -4.99 -24.25 10.82
CA TYR A 60 -5.41 -23.34 9.74
C TYR A 60 -4.68 -23.64 8.43
N ARG A 61 -3.39 -24.03 8.51
CA ARG A 61 -2.57 -24.36 7.34
C ARG A 61 -3.10 -25.53 6.52
N SER A 62 -3.98 -26.34 7.10
CA SER A 62 -4.61 -27.46 6.42
C SER A 62 -5.88 -27.06 5.64
N LEU A 63 -6.33 -25.81 5.78
CA LEU A 63 -7.56 -25.32 5.18
C LEU A 63 -7.25 -24.35 4.02
N PRO A 64 -8.00 -24.43 2.90
CA PRO A 64 -7.87 -23.49 1.78
C PRO A 64 -7.94 -22.01 2.19
N LEU A 65 -8.77 -21.66 3.19
CA LEU A 65 -8.91 -20.29 3.69
C LEU A 65 -7.56 -19.67 4.07
N TRP A 66 -6.61 -20.47 4.57
CA TRP A 66 -5.31 -19.94 4.96
C TRP A 66 -4.54 -19.41 3.75
N ILE A 67 -4.61 -20.15 2.64
CA ILE A 67 -4.04 -19.74 1.36
C ILE A 67 -4.75 -18.49 0.86
N ASP A 68 -6.08 -18.46 0.89
CA ASP A 68 -6.86 -17.31 0.44
C ASP A 68 -6.54 -16.03 1.23
N GLN A 69 -6.36 -16.14 2.55
CA GLN A 69 -5.98 -15.01 3.39
C GLN A 69 -4.56 -14.50 3.08
N GLY A 70 -3.60 -15.39 2.82
CA GLY A 70 -2.28 -14.98 2.34
C GLY A 70 -2.34 -14.25 0.99
N LEU A 71 -3.17 -14.72 0.05
CA LEU A 71 -3.40 -14.05 -1.24
C LEU A 71 -4.03 -12.68 -1.06
N ASN A 72 -5.04 -12.56 -0.19
CA ASN A 72 -5.66 -11.28 0.12
C ASN A 72 -4.68 -10.30 0.75
N ALA A 73 -3.83 -10.75 1.68
CA ALA A 73 -2.78 -9.91 2.28
C ALA A 73 -1.81 -9.36 1.22
N ILE A 74 -1.40 -10.19 0.26
CA ILE A 74 -0.55 -9.75 -0.87
C ILE A 74 -1.26 -8.67 -1.69
N LYS A 75 -2.52 -8.92 -2.05
CA LYS A 75 -3.32 -7.98 -2.86
C LYS A 75 -3.49 -6.62 -2.20
N LEU A 76 -3.63 -6.58 -0.86
CA LEU A 76 -3.82 -5.36 -0.09
C LEU A 76 -2.54 -4.53 0.10
N CYS A 77 -1.37 -5.07 -0.24
CA CYS A 77 -0.12 -4.32 -0.15
C CYS A 77 -0.09 -3.21 -1.21
N THR A 78 -0.01 -1.95 -0.77
CA THR A 78 0.01 -0.75 -1.63
C THR A 78 1.40 -0.15 -1.82
N SER A 79 2.43 -0.72 -1.18
CA SER A 79 3.79 -0.19 -1.21
C SER A 79 4.80 -1.32 -1.27
N ARG A 80 5.98 -1.02 -1.82
CA ARG A 80 7.07 -2.00 -1.87
C ARG A 80 7.54 -2.43 -0.48
N PRO A 81 7.74 -1.52 0.49
CA PRO A 81 8.15 -1.93 1.85
C PRO A 81 7.15 -2.85 2.55
N SER A 82 5.84 -2.61 2.41
CA SER A 82 4.83 -3.48 3.03
C SER A 82 4.78 -4.86 2.37
N LEU A 83 4.94 -4.93 1.04
CA LEU A 83 5.00 -6.19 0.31
C LEU A 83 6.27 -7.01 0.66
N ASP A 84 7.41 -6.35 0.83
CA ASP A 84 8.67 -7.01 1.22
C ASP A 84 8.57 -7.54 2.66
N GLN A 85 7.98 -6.77 3.59
CA GLN A 85 7.73 -7.24 4.97
C GLN A 85 6.80 -8.46 4.99
N LEU A 86 5.71 -8.44 4.21
CA LEU A 86 4.84 -9.59 4.06
C LEU A 86 5.58 -10.78 3.43
N GLY A 87 6.48 -10.53 2.49
CA GLY A 87 7.33 -11.54 1.85
C GLY A 87 8.16 -12.35 2.85
N GLU A 88 8.72 -11.71 3.88
CA GLU A 88 9.48 -12.42 4.92
C GLU A 88 8.61 -13.32 5.81
N ILE A 89 7.37 -12.88 6.08
CA ILE A 89 6.39 -13.70 6.82
C ILE A 89 5.96 -14.91 5.96
N LEU A 90 5.65 -14.68 4.69
CA LEU A 90 5.26 -15.75 3.75
C LEU A 90 6.40 -16.73 3.49
N ARG A 91 7.66 -16.27 3.52
CA ARG A 91 8.85 -17.15 3.45
C ARG A 91 8.86 -18.15 4.61
N SER A 92 8.61 -17.67 5.82
CA SER A 92 8.53 -18.53 7.02
C SER A 92 7.40 -19.56 6.91
N GLU A 93 6.26 -19.18 6.33
CA GLU A 93 5.16 -20.10 6.06
C GLU A 93 5.53 -21.13 4.99
N ARG A 94 6.14 -20.70 3.88
CA ARG A 94 6.59 -21.60 2.82
C ARG A 94 7.55 -22.64 3.36
N ASP A 95 8.53 -22.24 4.17
CA ASP A 95 9.48 -23.17 4.79
C ASP A 95 8.75 -24.22 5.66
N TRP A 96 7.64 -23.85 6.32
CA TRP A 96 6.78 -24.82 7.01
C TRP A 96 6.14 -25.81 6.03
N TYR A 97 5.55 -25.34 4.93
CA TYR A 97 4.94 -26.21 3.91
C TYR A 97 5.96 -27.14 3.23
N GLU A 98 7.17 -26.65 2.98
CA GLU A 98 8.29 -27.46 2.47
C GLU A 98 8.66 -28.59 3.44
N GLN A 99 8.78 -28.27 4.74
CA GLN A 99 9.06 -29.27 5.79
C GLN A 99 7.94 -30.31 5.98
N HIS A 100 6.72 -30.00 5.53
CA HIS A 100 5.55 -30.87 5.64
C HIS A 100 5.16 -31.51 4.29
N GLU A 101 6.09 -31.56 3.32
CA GLU A 101 5.93 -32.23 2.03
C GLU A 101 4.75 -31.67 1.19
N MET A 102 4.41 -30.39 1.36
CA MET A 102 3.34 -29.71 0.64
C MET A 102 3.79 -28.40 -0.02
N PRO A 103 4.93 -28.35 -0.74
CA PRO A 103 5.47 -27.10 -1.29
C PRO A 103 4.52 -26.43 -2.30
N ASP A 104 3.76 -27.23 -3.06
CA ASP A 104 2.87 -26.74 -4.11
C ASP A 104 1.63 -26.01 -3.56
N ALA A 105 1.26 -26.26 -2.29
CA ALA A 105 0.08 -25.66 -1.67
C ALA A 105 0.17 -24.13 -1.58
N VAL A 106 1.38 -23.59 -1.48
CA VAL A 106 1.66 -22.15 -1.37
C VAL A 106 2.27 -21.54 -2.62
N GLN A 107 2.37 -22.31 -3.73
CA GLN A 107 2.79 -21.77 -5.01
C GLN A 107 1.97 -20.54 -5.47
N PRO A 108 0.63 -20.50 -5.27
CA PRO A 108 -0.16 -19.32 -5.59
C PRO A 108 0.31 -18.04 -4.91
N TRP A 109 0.86 -18.12 -3.69
CA TRP A 109 1.43 -16.94 -3.02
C TRP A 109 2.66 -16.41 -3.72
N ARG A 110 3.53 -17.28 -4.25
CA ARG A 110 4.72 -16.86 -4.98
C ARG A 110 4.36 -16.11 -6.24
N ASP A 111 3.39 -16.65 -7.00
CA ASP A 111 2.94 -16.06 -8.25
C ASP A 111 2.25 -14.72 -7.99
N ALA A 112 1.36 -14.66 -6.98
CA ALA A 112 0.69 -13.43 -6.59
C ALA A 112 1.67 -12.35 -6.07
N TRP A 113 2.67 -12.75 -5.28
CA TRP A 113 3.69 -11.83 -4.79
C TRP A 113 4.54 -11.26 -5.94
N ALA A 114 4.96 -12.12 -6.88
CA ALA A 114 5.73 -11.71 -8.04
C ALA A 114 4.94 -10.74 -8.93
N GLN A 115 3.67 -11.02 -9.18
CA GLN A 115 2.79 -10.12 -9.92
C GLN A 115 2.64 -8.77 -9.20
N ARG A 116 2.31 -8.80 -7.91
CA ARG A 116 2.13 -7.55 -7.14
C ARG A 116 3.40 -6.73 -7.05
N ALA A 117 4.55 -7.40 -6.93
CA ALA A 117 5.87 -6.79 -6.94
C ALA A 117 6.16 -6.04 -8.26
N GLN A 118 5.70 -6.58 -9.39
CA GLN A 118 5.82 -5.96 -10.69
C GLN A 118 4.86 -4.78 -10.83
N ASP A 119 3.59 -4.95 -10.47
CA ASP A 119 2.58 -3.89 -10.54
C ASP A 119 3.01 -2.63 -9.75
N LEU A 120 3.52 -2.83 -8.53
CA LEU A 120 3.99 -1.73 -7.69
C LEU A 120 5.20 -1.02 -8.28
N ARG A 121 6.08 -1.76 -8.98
CA ARG A 121 7.24 -1.16 -9.65
C ARG A 121 6.80 -0.31 -10.84
N GLU A 122 5.91 -0.84 -11.67
CA GLU A 122 5.39 -0.12 -12.83
C GLU A 122 4.62 1.15 -12.41
N GLU A 123 3.86 1.07 -11.31
CA GLU A 123 3.18 2.23 -10.73
C GLU A 123 4.16 3.27 -10.19
N GLU A 124 5.24 2.85 -9.52
CA GLU A 124 6.29 3.74 -9.05
C GLU A 124 7.00 4.42 -10.23
N GLU A 125 7.43 3.66 -11.24
CA GLU A 125 8.07 4.18 -12.45
C GLU A 125 7.17 5.18 -13.19
N ARG A 126 5.86 4.92 -13.25
CA ARG A 126 4.88 5.84 -13.86
C ARG A 126 4.70 7.13 -13.04
N THR A 127 4.71 7.05 -11.72
CA THR A 127 4.41 8.20 -10.85
C THR A 127 5.65 9.02 -10.50
N LEU A 128 6.84 8.43 -10.56
CA LEU A 128 8.11 9.10 -10.29
C LEU A 128 8.32 10.38 -11.14
N PRO A 129 8.18 10.36 -12.49
CA PRO A 129 8.38 11.57 -13.29
C PRO A 129 7.34 12.65 -12.98
N ILE A 130 6.09 12.26 -12.71
CA ILE A 130 5.02 13.21 -12.34
C ILE A 130 5.37 13.90 -11.02
N ARG A 131 5.78 13.13 -10.00
CA ARG A 131 6.19 13.70 -8.70
C ARG A 131 7.44 14.57 -8.84
N ALA A 132 8.41 14.14 -9.65
CA ALA A 132 9.62 14.92 -9.92
C ALA A 132 9.29 16.25 -10.61
N HIS A 133 8.37 16.24 -11.58
CA HIS A 133 7.88 17.45 -12.26
C HIS A 133 7.17 18.39 -11.29
N GLN A 134 6.25 17.87 -10.48
CA GLN A 134 5.57 18.65 -9.43
C GLN A 134 6.57 19.28 -8.46
N GLN A 135 7.58 18.52 -8.00
CA GLN A 135 8.63 19.04 -7.12
C GLN A 135 9.52 20.08 -7.82
N ALA A 136 9.80 19.91 -9.12
CA ALA A 136 10.54 20.89 -9.90
C ALA A 136 9.76 22.21 -10.00
N GLY A 137 8.44 22.15 -10.26
CA GLY A 137 7.56 23.32 -10.27
C GLY A 137 7.51 24.05 -8.93
N VAL A 138 7.40 23.32 -7.81
CA VAL A 138 7.45 23.91 -6.47
C VAL A 138 8.80 24.60 -6.21
N LYS A 139 9.92 23.96 -6.56
CA LYS A 139 11.27 24.55 -6.40
C LYS A 139 11.46 25.78 -7.29
N TRP A 140 10.98 25.74 -8.53
CA TRP A 140 10.98 26.86 -9.45
C TRP A 140 10.23 28.06 -8.88
N TYR A 141 9.01 27.83 -8.38
CA TYR A 141 8.24 28.88 -7.70
C TYR A 141 8.98 29.45 -6.49
N SER A 142 9.49 28.60 -5.58
CA SER A 142 10.22 29.06 -4.40
C SER A 142 11.48 29.87 -4.75
N ALA A 143 12.16 29.54 -5.86
CA ALA A 143 13.29 30.32 -6.34
C ALA A 143 12.84 31.72 -6.78
N TRP A 144 11.75 31.81 -7.56
CA TRP A 144 11.20 33.09 -8.01
C TRP A 144 10.63 33.93 -6.88
N GLU A 145 9.98 33.32 -5.88
CA GLU A 145 9.52 34.01 -4.68
C GLU A 145 10.66 34.81 -4.02
N GLY A 146 11.84 34.19 -3.89
CA GLY A 146 13.04 34.84 -3.37
C GLY A 146 13.51 36.02 -4.23
N VAL A 147 13.53 35.84 -5.55
CA VAL A 147 13.94 36.90 -6.50
C VAL A 147 12.96 38.08 -6.48
N LEU A 148 11.66 37.83 -6.55
CA LEU A 148 10.61 38.86 -6.55
C LEU A 148 10.66 39.71 -5.28
N ARG A 149 10.89 39.09 -4.11
CA ARG A 149 11.07 39.81 -2.84
C ARG A 149 12.27 40.76 -2.84
N CYS A 150 13.28 40.50 -3.66
CA CYS A 150 14.47 41.34 -3.75
C CYS A 150 14.31 42.52 -4.73
N CYS A 151 13.27 42.54 -5.56
CA CYS A 151 12.97 43.66 -6.44
C CYS A 151 12.60 44.90 -5.62
N ARG A 152 13.21 46.05 -5.95
CA ARG A 152 13.05 47.31 -5.21
C ARG A 152 12.15 48.34 -5.89
N ASP A 153 11.81 48.10 -7.15
CA ASP A 153 10.96 48.96 -7.96
C ASP A 153 10.24 48.13 -9.04
N CYS A 154 9.19 48.71 -9.61
CA CYS A 154 8.39 48.04 -10.63
C CYS A 154 9.17 47.78 -11.93
N ILE A 155 10.20 48.59 -12.23
CA ILE A 155 11.05 48.41 -13.42
C ILE A 155 11.87 47.11 -13.30
N ALA A 156 12.41 46.83 -12.11
CA ALA A 156 13.13 45.60 -11.82
C ALA A 156 12.21 44.39 -11.91
N LEU A 157 10.95 44.51 -11.47
CA LEU A 157 9.94 43.46 -11.71
C LEU A 157 9.70 43.26 -13.21
N GLU A 158 9.33 44.29 -13.98
CA GLU A 158 9.05 44.18 -15.42
C GLU A 158 10.15 43.48 -16.21
N ARG A 159 11.42 43.72 -15.86
CA ARG A 159 12.58 43.08 -16.50
C ARG A 159 12.61 41.57 -16.32
N LEU A 160 11.98 41.02 -15.27
CA LEU A 160 11.90 39.59 -15.01
C LEU A 160 10.73 38.92 -15.72
N ALA A 161 9.71 39.67 -16.15
CA ALA A 161 8.51 39.11 -16.78
C ALA A 161 8.80 38.20 -17.99
N PRO A 162 9.72 38.54 -18.92
CA PRO A 162 10.02 37.66 -20.06
C PRO A 162 10.57 36.30 -19.64
N GLU A 163 11.49 36.28 -18.67
CA GLU A 163 12.14 35.06 -18.18
C GLU A 163 11.14 34.19 -17.41
N ILE A 164 10.32 34.79 -16.55
CA ILE A 164 9.26 34.09 -15.82
C ILE A 164 8.27 33.47 -16.81
N ASN A 165 7.80 34.24 -17.80
CA ASN A 165 6.85 33.76 -18.81
C ASN A 165 7.42 32.65 -19.70
N GLN A 166 8.73 32.67 -19.97
CA GLN A 166 9.39 31.61 -20.74
C GLN A 166 9.47 30.33 -19.92
N GLN A 167 9.96 30.40 -18.68
CA GLN A 167 10.12 29.23 -17.82
C GLN A 167 8.77 28.65 -17.38
N SER A 168 7.74 29.49 -17.19
CA SER A 168 6.42 29.06 -16.77
C SER A 168 5.71 28.16 -17.79
N GLN A 169 6.16 28.14 -19.06
CA GLN A 169 5.62 27.21 -20.06
C GLN A 169 5.83 25.75 -19.65
N GLU A 170 6.95 25.45 -19.00
CA GLU A 170 7.30 24.10 -18.54
C GLU A 170 6.33 23.59 -17.46
N PHE A 171 5.78 24.50 -16.65
CA PHE A 171 4.89 24.17 -15.52
C PHE A 171 3.43 24.56 -15.78
N SER A 172 3.06 24.81 -17.04
CA SER A 172 1.70 25.23 -17.42
C SER A 172 0.62 24.20 -17.07
N ASP A 173 1.00 22.93 -16.92
CA ASP A 173 0.15 21.82 -16.46
C ASP A 173 -0.06 21.79 -14.93
N LEU A 174 0.67 22.63 -14.17
CA LEU A 174 0.61 22.72 -12.71
C LEU A 174 -0.13 24.00 -12.27
N PRO A 175 -1.49 24.00 -12.22
CA PRO A 175 -2.27 25.22 -11.98
C PRO A 175 -1.98 25.86 -10.62
N GLU A 176 -1.68 25.06 -9.60
CA GLU A 176 -1.34 25.54 -8.24
C GLU A 176 -0.05 26.37 -8.26
N VAL A 177 0.98 25.88 -8.96
CA VAL A 177 2.28 26.57 -9.11
C VAL A 177 2.10 27.86 -9.92
N MET A 178 1.32 27.79 -11.00
CA MET A 178 1.05 28.94 -11.87
C MET A 178 0.22 30.03 -11.19
N GLN A 179 -0.75 29.64 -10.36
CA GLN A 179 -1.53 30.59 -9.56
C GLN A 179 -0.67 31.24 -8.48
N ALA A 180 0.18 30.47 -7.80
CA ALA A 180 1.05 30.97 -6.74
C ALA A 180 2.05 32.02 -7.26
N ILE A 181 2.68 31.78 -8.42
CA ILE A 181 3.62 32.75 -8.99
C ILE A 181 2.91 34.04 -9.44
N GLN A 182 1.72 33.92 -10.04
CA GLN A 182 0.94 35.08 -10.48
C GLN A 182 0.48 35.92 -9.29
N GLN A 183 0.02 35.27 -8.22
CA GLN A 183 -0.38 35.95 -7.00
C GLN A 183 0.82 36.68 -6.38
N GLN A 184 1.96 36.00 -6.23
CA GLN A 184 3.17 36.59 -5.66
C GLN A 184 3.67 37.81 -6.46
N TRP A 185 3.57 37.74 -7.79
CA TRP A 185 3.89 38.87 -8.67
C TRP A 185 2.98 40.07 -8.40
N ASN A 186 1.67 39.85 -8.39
CA ASN A 186 0.68 40.91 -8.20
C ASN A 186 0.80 41.56 -6.82
N GLU A 187 0.97 40.75 -5.77
CA GLU A 187 1.20 41.23 -4.41
C GLU A 187 2.44 42.10 -4.34
N ARG A 188 3.56 41.65 -4.92
CA ARG A 188 4.81 42.42 -4.89
C ARG A 188 4.71 43.71 -5.69
N TRP A 189 3.98 43.70 -6.79
CA TRP A 189 3.74 44.89 -7.60
C TRP A 189 2.98 45.96 -6.81
N GLN A 190 1.87 45.57 -6.15
CA GLN A 190 1.09 46.47 -5.30
C GLN A 190 1.91 47.06 -4.16
N GLU A 191 2.71 46.23 -3.46
CA GLU A 191 3.59 46.70 -2.38
C GLU A 191 4.57 47.79 -2.84
N LEU A 192 5.09 47.68 -4.07
CA LEU A 192 6.04 48.65 -4.62
C LEU A 192 5.36 49.93 -5.10
N GLU A 193 4.16 49.83 -5.67
CA GLU A 193 3.33 51.00 -6.01
C GLU A 193 2.94 51.80 -4.77
N ASP A 194 2.46 51.10 -3.73
CA ASP A 194 2.07 51.71 -2.45
C ASP A 194 3.26 52.36 -1.72
N ALA A 195 4.48 51.84 -1.91
CA ALA A 195 5.69 52.41 -1.31
C ALA A 195 6.19 53.69 -2.03
N ILE A 196 5.71 53.96 -3.24
CA ILE A 196 6.05 55.15 -4.05
C ILE A 196 5.00 56.26 -3.90
N ALA A 197 3.75 55.91 -3.53
CA ALA A 197 2.63 56.83 -3.30
C ALA A 197 2.74 57.62 -1.99
#